data_AF-A0A7S2BBX7-F1
#
_entry.id   AF-A0A7S2BBX7-F1
#
_cell.length_a   1.000
_cell.length_b   1.000
_cell.length_c   1.000
_cell.angle_alpha   90.00
_cell.angle_beta   90.00
_cell.angle_gamma   90.00
#
_symmetry.space_group_name_H-M   'P 1'
#
loop_
_entity.id
_entity.type
_entity.pdbx_description
1 polymer ?
#
loop_
_entity_poly.entity_id
_entity_poly.type
_entity_poly.pdbx_seq_one_letter_code
_entity_poly.pdbx_strand_id
1 'polypeptide(L)'
;GADLRNEPRETRVKAAHGTPHACRVVDEPWGAWRDAFERCGRAIRAVNPEMLLVVEATGFSVTLPVHEIISGSGAVRLDRVVYSPHDYAWENPKNLSNLTYPAFEALLDKRWGVIATEGKYPILLGEFGASQVEKEHSRDTSYW
;
A
#
# COMPACT_ATOMS: atom_id res chain seq x y z
N GLY A 1 -2.66 6.66 -15.38
CA GLY A 1 -1.82 5.46 -15.60
C GLY A 1 -2.72 4.25 -15.62
N ALA A 2 -2.21 3.09 -15.22
CA ALA A 2 -3.02 1.93 -14.86
C ALA A 2 -2.57 1.42 -13.49
N ASP A 3 -3.52 1.28 -12.56
CA ASP A 3 -3.33 0.33 -11.47
C ASP A 3 -3.61 -1.08 -11.97
N LEU A 4 -2.88 -2.06 -11.44
CA LEU A 4 -2.96 -3.46 -11.89
C LEU A 4 -3.70 -4.36 -10.88
N ARG A 5 -3.89 -3.94 -9.62
CA ARG A 5 -4.67 -4.64 -8.59
C ARG A 5 -4.88 -3.80 -7.31
N ASN A 6 -6.14 -3.42 -7.07
CA ASN A 6 -6.64 -2.95 -5.78
C ASN A 6 -6.41 -3.99 -4.67
N GLU A 7 -5.85 -3.56 -3.53
CA GLU A 7 -5.51 -4.33 -2.34
C GLU A 7 -4.96 -5.74 -2.64
N PRO A 8 -3.69 -5.89 -3.06
CA PRO A 8 -3.12 -7.18 -3.43
C PRO A 8 -3.05 -8.15 -2.24
N ARG A 9 -4.04 -9.05 -2.16
CA ARG A 9 -4.25 -10.05 -1.10
C ARG A 9 -4.71 -11.41 -1.64
N GLU A 10 -4.23 -12.50 -1.07
CA GLU A 10 -4.59 -13.86 -1.47
C GLU A 10 -5.85 -14.34 -0.70
N THR A 11 -6.95 -14.55 -1.42
CA THR A 11 -8.18 -15.12 -0.88
C THR A 11 -8.12 -16.65 -0.86
N ARG A 12 -7.51 -17.22 0.19
CA ARG A 12 -7.47 -18.68 0.39
C ARG A 12 -8.82 -19.20 0.89
N VAL A 13 -9.62 -19.73 -0.03
CA VAL A 13 -10.80 -20.55 0.29
C VAL A 13 -10.31 -21.87 0.90
N LYS A 14 -10.46 -22.06 2.21
CA LYS A 14 -10.28 -23.39 2.81
C LYS A 14 -11.48 -24.27 2.49
N ALA A 15 -11.36 -25.10 1.46
CA ALA A 15 -12.29 -26.19 1.17
C ALA A 15 -12.16 -27.33 2.19
N ALA A 16 -12.52 -27.06 3.45
CA ALA A 16 -12.71 -28.10 4.46
C ALA A 16 -13.96 -28.91 4.10
N HIS A 17 -13.86 -30.24 4.12
CA HIS A 17 -15.00 -31.11 3.82
C HIS A 17 -16.10 -30.92 4.88
N GLY A 18 -17.26 -30.37 4.46
CA GLY A 18 -18.46 -30.28 5.30
C GLY A 18 -18.72 -28.94 6.00
N THR A 19 -17.91 -27.89 5.81
CA THR A 19 -18.20 -26.55 6.37
C THR A 19 -18.34 -25.46 5.30
N PRO A 20 -19.28 -24.50 5.42
CA PRO A 20 -19.44 -23.44 4.44
C PRO A 20 -18.26 -22.45 4.44
N HIS A 21 -17.55 -22.39 3.31
CA HIS A 21 -16.78 -21.24 2.82
C HIS A 21 -16.05 -20.37 3.87
N ALA A 22 -15.18 -20.99 4.67
CA ALA A 22 -14.20 -20.27 5.49
C ALA A 22 -13.10 -19.65 4.61
N CYS A 23 -13.43 -18.55 3.92
CA CYS A 23 -12.50 -17.74 3.15
C CYS A 23 -11.54 -17.01 4.10
N ARG A 24 -10.27 -17.43 4.16
CA ARG A 24 -9.24 -16.68 4.86
C ARG A 24 -8.53 -15.77 3.85
N VAL A 25 -8.71 -14.46 4.00
CA VAL A 25 -7.79 -13.49 3.41
C VAL A 25 -6.43 -13.65 4.10
N VAL A 26 -5.37 -13.80 3.31
CA VAL A 26 -3.98 -13.67 3.76
C VAL A 26 -3.27 -12.70 2.83
N ASP A 27 -2.31 -11.95 3.34
CA ASP A 27 -1.64 -10.93 2.54
C ASP A 27 -0.73 -11.57 1.50
N GLU A 28 -0.71 -11.01 0.29
CA GLU A 28 0.21 -11.47 -0.77
C GLU A 28 1.64 -11.07 -0.35
N PRO A 29 2.63 -11.98 -0.31
CA PRO A 29 3.99 -11.60 0.05
C PRO A 29 4.58 -10.61 -0.96
N TRP A 30 5.17 -9.50 -0.50
CA TRP A 30 5.65 -8.42 -1.39
C TRP A 30 6.50 -8.91 -2.56
N GLY A 31 7.43 -9.84 -2.35
CA GLY A 31 8.25 -10.40 -3.44
C GLY A 31 7.42 -11.11 -4.52
N ALA A 32 6.37 -11.84 -4.13
CA ALA A 32 5.46 -12.51 -5.06
C ALA A 32 4.55 -11.51 -5.79
N TRP A 33 4.03 -10.50 -5.07
CA TRP A 33 3.27 -9.41 -5.67
C TRP A 33 4.11 -8.61 -6.67
N ARG A 34 5.28 -8.10 -6.26
CA ARG A 34 6.22 -7.37 -7.12
C ARG A 34 6.56 -8.15 -8.38
N ASP A 35 6.92 -9.44 -8.23
CA ASP A 35 7.29 -10.25 -9.39
C ASP A 35 6.08 -10.54 -10.31
N ALA A 36 4.84 -10.51 -9.80
CA ALA A 36 3.61 -10.55 -10.59
C ALA A 36 3.33 -9.22 -11.30
N PHE A 37 3.41 -8.11 -10.57
CA PHE A 37 3.31 -6.75 -11.09
C PHE A 37 4.29 -6.52 -12.24
N GLU A 38 5.55 -6.94 -12.08
CA GLU A 38 6.56 -6.84 -13.13
C GLU A 38 6.25 -7.71 -14.36
N ARG A 39 5.62 -8.88 -14.21
CA ARG A 39 5.19 -9.70 -15.36
C ARG A 39 4.11 -8.97 -16.17
N CYS A 40 3.11 -8.41 -15.48
CA CYS A 40 2.05 -7.62 -16.12
C CYS A 40 2.60 -6.34 -16.75
N GLY A 41 3.45 -5.60 -16.02
CA GLY A 41 4.08 -4.37 -16.50
C GLY A 41 4.96 -4.59 -17.73
N ARG A 42 5.73 -5.69 -17.81
CA ARG A 42 6.47 -6.06 -19.05
C ARG A 42 5.55 -6.32 -20.24
N ALA A 43 4.42 -6.98 -20.03
CA ALA A 43 3.42 -7.18 -21.08
C ALA A 43 2.79 -5.86 -21.55
N ILE A 44 2.50 -4.94 -20.62
CA ILE A 44 1.98 -3.60 -20.95
C ILE A 44 3.02 -2.76 -21.71
N ARG A 45 4.29 -2.75 -21.27
CA ARG A 45 5.40 -2.04 -21.93
C ARG A 45 5.60 -2.44 -23.39
N ALA A 46 5.32 -3.69 -23.75
CA ALA A 46 5.38 -4.20 -25.12
C ALA A 46 4.28 -3.63 -26.05
N VAL A 47 3.22 -3.04 -25.50
CA VAL A 47 2.10 -2.44 -26.26
C VAL A 47 2.06 -0.91 -26.11
N ASN A 48 2.36 -0.40 -24.90
CA ASN A 48 2.42 1.03 -24.58
C ASN A 48 3.61 1.30 -23.64
N PRO A 49 4.79 1.69 -24.17
CA PRO A 49 5.96 1.94 -23.34
C PRO A 49 5.77 3.15 -22.41
N GLU A 50 4.95 4.12 -22.78
CA GLU A 50 4.81 5.39 -22.06
C GLU A 50 3.94 5.32 -20.80
N MET A 51 3.14 4.26 -20.63
CA MET A 51 2.12 4.16 -19.57
C MET A 51 2.71 4.22 -18.15
N LEU A 52 2.30 5.20 -17.34
CA LEU A 52 2.54 5.19 -15.89
C LEU A 52 1.82 3.97 -15.27
N LEU A 53 2.56 3.12 -14.57
CA LEU A 53 2.02 1.98 -13.84
C LEU A 53 1.98 2.31 -12.34
N VAL A 54 0.89 1.94 -11.68
CA VAL A 54 0.66 2.18 -10.25
C VAL A 54 0.76 0.84 -9.52
N VAL A 55 1.63 0.75 -8.49
CA VAL A 55 1.85 -0.47 -7.70
C VAL A 55 1.36 -0.26 -6.27
N GLU A 56 0.19 -0.81 -5.95
CA GLU A 56 -0.31 -0.84 -4.58
C GLU A 56 0.58 -1.67 -3.63
N ALA A 57 0.52 -1.34 -2.35
CA ALA A 57 1.30 -2.00 -1.30
C ALA A 57 0.63 -3.29 -0.81
N THR A 58 1.27 -4.01 0.12
CA THR A 58 0.73 -5.26 0.67
C THR A 58 0.05 -5.06 2.02
N GLY A 59 -0.92 -5.92 2.35
CA GLY A 59 -1.75 -5.80 3.55
C GLY A 59 -2.70 -4.62 3.49
N PHE A 60 -3.83 -4.78 2.80
CA PHE A 60 -4.83 -3.72 2.55
C PHE A 60 -4.21 -2.43 1.95
N SER A 61 -3.17 -2.60 1.13
CA SER A 61 -2.34 -1.52 0.59
C SER A 61 -1.65 -0.60 1.65
N VAL A 62 -1.58 -1.02 2.91
CA VAL A 62 -1.04 -0.19 3.99
C VAL A 62 0.50 -0.19 4.05
N THR A 63 1.16 -1.31 3.73
CA THR A 63 2.59 -1.50 4.07
C THR A 63 3.47 -1.92 2.89
N LEU A 64 4.49 -1.10 2.62
CA LEU A 64 5.62 -1.42 1.74
C LEU A 64 6.84 -1.86 2.57
N PRO A 65 7.72 -2.74 2.07
CA PRO A 65 8.99 -3.05 2.74
C PRO A 65 10.00 -1.92 2.49
N VAL A 66 9.85 -0.82 3.24
CA VAL A 66 10.56 0.45 3.02
C VAL A 66 12.08 0.30 2.89
N HIS A 67 12.72 -0.48 3.77
CA HIS A 67 14.16 -0.72 3.74
C HIS A 67 14.63 -1.47 2.48
N GLU A 68 13.84 -2.42 1.98
CA GLU A 68 14.16 -3.18 0.76
C GLU A 68 13.96 -2.32 -0.48
N ILE A 69 12.94 -1.46 -0.52
CA ILE A 69 12.72 -0.53 -1.63
C ILE A 69 13.83 0.53 -1.66
N ILE A 70 14.12 1.18 -0.53
CA ILE A 70 15.17 2.20 -0.42
C ILE A 70 16.56 1.64 -0.75
N SER A 71 16.92 0.45 -0.27
CA SER A 71 18.18 -0.21 -0.69
C SER A 71 18.14 -0.69 -2.16
N GLY A 72 16.96 -1.00 -2.69
CA GLY A 72 16.73 -1.42 -4.08
C GLY A 72 16.54 -2.93 -4.26
N SER A 73 16.70 -3.75 -3.21
CA SER A 73 16.49 -5.21 -3.28
C SER A 73 15.01 -5.59 -3.46
N GLY A 74 14.12 -4.80 -2.87
CA GLY A 74 12.66 -4.97 -2.91
C GLY A 74 11.96 -4.08 -3.93
N ALA A 75 12.66 -3.10 -4.53
CA ALA A 75 12.08 -2.19 -5.51
C ALA A 75 11.58 -2.91 -6.78
N VAL A 76 10.51 -2.38 -7.39
CA VAL A 76 10.03 -2.80 -8.72
C VAL A 76 11.07 -2.43 -9.77
N ARG A 77 11.46 -3.39 -10.62
CA ARG A 77 12.47 -3.22 -11.68
C ARG A 77 11.83 -2.87 -13.03
N LEU A 78 11.06 -1.77 -13.03
CA LEU A 78 10.45 -1.17 -14.22
C LEU A 78 10.57 0.36 -14.17
N ASP A 79 10.61 1.00 -15.33
CA ASP A 79 10.49 2.45 -15.46
C ASP A 79 9.02 2.91 -15.28
N ARG A 80 8.83 4.20 -14.99
CA ARG A 80 7.50 4.84 -14.87
C ARG A 80 6.54 4.05 -13.97
N VAL A 81 7.02 3.70 -12.78
CA VAL A 81 6.25 3.11 -11.69
C VAL A 81 6.08 4.14 -10.59
N VAL A 82 4.89 4.20 -9.99
CA VAL A 82 4.59 4.94 -8.76
C VAL A 82 4.02 3.98 -7.72
N TYR A 83 4.51 4.03 -6.49
CA TYR A 83 4.00 3.18 -5.40
C TYR A 83 2.75 3.82 -4.80
N SER A 84 1.74 3.00 -4.51
CA SER A 84 0.42 3.45 -4.10
C SER A 84 -0.02 2.86 -2.77
N PRO A 85 0.54 3.31 -1.63
CA PRO A 85 0.02 2.95 -0.32
C PRO A 85 -1.36 3.59 -0.09
N HIS A 86 -2.18 2.96 0.76
CA HIS A 86 -3.41 3.52 1.30
C HIS A 86 -3.20 3.78 2.80
N ASP A 87 -3.76 4.86 3.36
CA ASP A 87 -3.64 5.12 4.80
C ASP A 87 -4.95 5.72 5.37
N TYR A 88 -5.56 4.98 6.29
CA TYR A 88 -6.89 5.25 6.84
C TYR A 88 -6.86 5.28 8.37
N ALA A 89 -7.75 6.05 8.99
CA ALA A 89 -7.85 6.19 10.44
C ALA A 89 -7.93 4.86 11.21
N TRP A 90 -8.60 3.85 10.65
CA TRP A 90 -8.80 2.54 11.29
C TRP A 90 -7.61 1.58 11.17
N GLU A 91 -6.69 1.83 10.24
CA GLU A 91 -5.41 1.10 10.13
C GLU A 91 -4.39 1.59 11.17
N ASN A 92 -4.72 2.66 11.90
CA ASN A 92 -3.83 3.35 12.82
C ASN A 92 -4.18 3.06 14.30
N PRO A 93 -3.27 3.32 15.25
CA PRO A 93 -3.52 3.07 16.67
C PRO A 93 -4.75 3.83 17.18
N LYS A 94 -5.54 3.23 18.06
CA LYS A 94 -6.79 3.84 18.59
C LYS A 94 -6.59 5.17 19.34
N ASN A 95 -5.34 5.52 19.66
CA ASN A 95 -4.94 6.78 20.26
C ASN A 95 -4.29 7.76 19.25
N LEU A 96 -4.55 7.61 17.95
CA LEU A 96 -4.00 8.43 16.85
C LEU A 96 -4.08 9.95 17.13
N SER A 97 -5.23 10.41 17.62
CA SER A 97 -5.49 11.81 18.00
C SER A 97 -4.67 12.33 19.18
N ASN A 98 -4.02 11.44 19.94
CA ASN A 98 -3.11 11.78 21.03
C ASN A 98 -1.63 11.72 20.63
N LEU A 99 -1.31 11.43 19.36
CA LEU A 99 0.07 11.47 18.85
C LEU A 99 0.49 12.90 18.52
N THR A 100 1.79 13.18 18.64
CA THR A 100 2.40 14.39 18.06
C THR A 100 2.69 14.17 16.57
N TYR A 101 2.81 15.24 15.77
CA TYR A 101 3.13 15.11 14.34
C TYR A 101 4.34 14.19 14.08
N PRO A 102 5.49 14.33 14.78
CA PRO A 102 6.64 13.45 14.56
C PRO A 102 6.40 11.99 14.98
N ALA A 103 5.44 11.72 15.87
CA ALA A 103 5.07 10.37 16.28
C ALA A 103 4.12 9.69 15.27
N PHE A 104 3.34 10.49 14.51
CA PHE A 104 2.56 10.03 13.36
C PHE A 104 3.44 9.87 12.11
N GLU A 105 4.30 10.83 11.82
CA GLU A 105 5.33 10.77 10.77
C GLU A 105 6.19 9.50 10.92
N ALA A 106 6.76 9.28 12.12
CA ALA A 106 7.50 8.06 12.43
C ALA A 106 6.63 6.77 12.48
N LEU A 107 5.32 6.84 12.26
CA LEU A 107 4.44 5.70 12.02
C LEU A 107 4.26 5.48 10.51
N LEU A 108 3.99 6.54 9.74
CA LEU A 108 3.97 6.51 8.27
C LEU A 108 5.30 6.01 7.70
N ASP A 109 6.43 6.42 8.27
CA ASP A 109 7.78 6.00 7.85
C ASP A 109 8.02 4.49 7.92
N LYS A 110 7.31 3.78 8.81
CA LYS A 110 7.40 2.31 8.92
C LYS A 110 6.65 1.59 7.80
N ARG A 111 5.84 2.33 7.03
CA ARG A 111 4.93 1.82 5.99
C ARG A 111 5.28 2.30 4.59
N TRP A 112 5.50 3.60 4.44
CA TRP A 112 5.69 4.27 3.15
C TRP A 112 6.32 5.68 3.24
N GLY A 113 6.16 6.41 4.34
CA GLY A 113 6.53 7.83 4.48
C GLY A 113 7.97 8.15 4.06
N VAL A 114 8.92 7.36 4.57
CA VAL A 114 10.36 7.49 4.29
C VAL A 114 10.71 7.35 2.80
N ILE A 115 9.91 6.63 2.02
CA ILE A 115 10.10 6.55 0.55
C ILE A 115 9.74 7.89 -0.11
N ALA A 116 8.69 8.56 0.37
CA ALA A 116 8.28 9.87 -0.12
C ALA A 116 9.28 10.99 0.25
N THR A 117 9.86 10.93 1.46
CA THR A 117 10.77 11.98 1.96
C THR A 117 12.22 11.80 1.49
N GLU A 118 12.72 10.58 1.32
CA GLU A 118 14.05 10.33 0.72
C GLU A 118 14.07 10.51 -0.82
N GLY A 119 12.91 10.67 -1.46
CA GLY A 119 12.79 11.09 -2.87
C GLY A 119 13.28 10.09 -3.93
N LYS A 120 13.70 8.88 -3.54
CA LYS A 120 14.26 7.86 -4.46
C LYS A 120 13.20 7.20 -5.36
N TYR A 121 11.95 7.10 -4.89
CA TYR A 121 10.83 6.56 -5.65
C TYR A 121 9.56 7.39 -5.42
N PRO A 122 8.73 7.64 -6.43
CA PRO A 122 7.52 8.43 -6.25
C PRO A 122 6.43 7.63 -5.51
N ILE A 123 5.75 8.32 -4.60
CA ILE A 123 4.54 7.86 -3.90
C ILE A 123 3.32 8.60 -4.46
N LEU A 124 2.20 7.88 -4.60
CA LEU A 124 0.85 8.40 -4.81
C LEU A 124 -0.02 7.81 -3.70
N LEU A 125 -0.54 8.61 -2.77
CA LEU A 125 -1.45 8.07 -1.74
C LEU A 125 -2.78 7.69 -2.42
N GLY A 126 -3.04 6.39 -2.60
CA GLY A 126 -4.09 5.88 -3.49
C GLY A 126 -5.50 6.03 -2.92
N GLU A 127 -5.67 5.62 -1.67
CA GLU A 127 -6.87 5.83 -0.87
C GLU A 127 -6.48 6.36 0.52
N PHE A 128 -7.31 7.23 1.10
CA PHE A 128 -7.08 7.74 2.45
C PHE A 128 -8.35 8.32 3.10
N GLY A 129 -8.29 8.54 4.42
CA GLY A 129 -9.29 9.31 5.16
C GLY A 129 -9.82 8.65 6.44
N ALA A 130 -11.06 9.00 6.81
CA ALA A 130 -11.63 8.69 8.12
C ALA A 130 -13.16 8.46 8.07
N SER A 131 -13.71 7.92 9.15
CA SER A 131 -15.16 7.77 9.32
C SER A 131 -15.82 9.12 9.60
N GLN A 132 -16.91 9.43 8.89
CA GLN A 132 -17.65 10.71 8.93
C GLN A 132 -18.42 10.97 10.26
N VAL A 133 -18.03 10.33 11.37
CA VAL A 133 -18.84 10.25 12.60
C VAL A 133 -18.52 11.36 13.60
N GLU A 134 -17.29 11.86 13.63
CA GLU A 134 -16.89 12.94 14.53
C GLU A 134 -17.03 14.32 13.86
N LYS A 135 -17.73 15.22 14.55
CA LYS A 135 -17.94 16.61 14.12
C LYS A 135 -17.05 17.55 14.93
N GLU A 136 -16.37 18.43 14.19
CA GLU A 136 -15.70 19.66 14.62
C GLU A 136 -14.30 19.57 15.28
N HIS A 137 -13.38 20.35 14.70
CA HIS A 137 -12.16 20.94 15.30
C HIS A 137 -10.87 20.11 15.48
N SER A 138 -10.42 19.54 14.37
CA SER A 138 -9.05 19.72 13.80
C SER A 138 -7.80 19.52 14.66
N ARG A 139 -6.95 18.61 14.18
CA ARG A 139 -5.81 19.03 13.34
C ARG A 139 -5.79 18.48 11.91
N ASP A 140 -6.13 17.21 11.67
CA ASP A 140 -5.93 16.56 10.35
C ASP A 140 -6.87 15.38 9.92
N THR A 141 -7.97 14.92 10.55
CA THR A 141 -8.88 15.49 11.58
C THR A 141 -8.27 15.54 12.98
N SER A 142 -7.32 14.67 13.25
CA SER A 142 -6.13 14.96 14.06
C SER A 142 -4.90 14.21 13.55
N TYR A 143 -5.08 13.05 12.87
CA TYR A 143 -4.13 12.51 11.86
C TYR A 143 -4.74 11.58 10.79
N TRP A 144 -6.02 11.21 10.92
CA TRP A 144 -6.94 10.97 9.80
C TRP A 144 -8.34 11.26 10.31
#